data_AF-G6AVD6-F1
#
_entry.id   AF-G6AVD6-F1
#
_cell.length_a   1.000
_cell.length_b   1.000
_cell.length_c   1.000
_cell.angle_alpha   90.00
_cell.angle_beta   90.00
_cell.angle_gamma   90.00
#
_symmetry.space_group_name_H-M   'P 1'
#
loop_
_entity.id
_entity.type
_entity.pdbx_description
1 polymer ?
#
loop_
_entity_poly.entity_id
_entity_poly.type
_entity_poly.pdbx_seq_one_letter_code
_entity_poly.pdbx_strand_id
1 'polypeptide(L)' 'MAKHIIYNECYIIKFNNHSYEAFILNADEDVEFKFFTNLSDAKHWIDKYNVPNNG' A
#
# COMPACT_ATOMS: atom_id res chain seq x y z
N MET A 1 7.18 -16.78 -6.80
CA MET A 1 5.85 -16.36 -7.28
C MET A 1 5.43 -15.16 -6.46
N ALA A 2 4.98 -14.07 -7.11
CA ALA A 2 4.46 -12.92 -6.40
C ALA A 2 3.12 -13.27 -5.74
N LYS A 3 2.87 -12.74 -4.54
CA LYS A 3 1.60 -12.92 -3.82
C LYS A 3 0.88 -11.58 -3.72
N HIS A 4 -0.39 -11.56 -4.08
CA HIS A 4 -1.24 -10.39 -3.89
C HIS A 4 -1.86 -10.41 -2.49
N ILE A 5 -1.90 -9.24 -1.88
CA ILE A 5 -2.53 -8.97 -0.60
C ILE A 5 -3.45 -7.76 -0.82
N ILE A 6 -4.73 -7.92 -0.49
CA ILE A 6 -5.69 -6.82 -0.50
C ILE A 6 -5.77 -6.27 0.93
N TYR A 7 -5.62 -4.96 1.08
CA TYR A 7 -5.67 -4.28 2.38
C TYR A 7 -6.32 -2.90 2.22
N ASN A 8 -7.41 -2.63 2.95
CA ASN A 8 -8.21 -1.39 2.85
C ASN A 8 -8.47 -0.99 1.39
N GLU A 9 -8.98 -1.93 0.60
CA GLU A 9 -9.29 -1.77 -0.83
C GLU A 9 -8.09 -1.44 -1.74
N CYS A 10 -6.89 -1.38 -1.16
CA CYS A 10 -5.62 -1.16 -1.84
C CYS A 10 -4.89 -2.49 -2.10
N TYR A 11 -3.99 -2.48 -3.08
CA TYR A 11 -3.20 -3.66 -3.45
C TYR A 11 -1.80 -3.60 -2.84
N ILE A 12 -1.31 -4.75 -2.35
CA ILE A 12 0.09 -4.95 -1.99
C ILE A 12 0.58 -6.21 -2.71
N ILE A 13 1.65 -6.07 -3.50
CA ILE A 13 2.35 -7.17 -4.14
C ILE A 13 3.56 -7.55 -3.28
N LYS A 14 3.58 -8.80 -2.81
CA LYS A 14 4.73 -9.39 -2.12
C LYS A 14 5.58 -10.17 -3.11
N PHE A 15 6.80 -9.70 -3.37
CA PHE A 15 7.76 -10.40 -4.23
C PHE A 15 8.54 -11.48 -3.47
N ASN A 16 8.96 -11.17 -2.25
CA ASN A 16 9.64 -12.09 -1.34
C ASN A 16 9.36 -11.70 0.14
N ASN A 17 10.01 -12.33 1.11
CA ASN A 17 9.74 -12.06 2.54
C ASN A 17 10.09 -10.64 2.99
N HIS A 18 10.91 -9.92 2.23
CA HIS A 18 11.42 -8.59 2.55
C HIS A 18 11.19 -7.57 1.42
N SER A 19 10.24 -7.83 0.53
CA SER A 19 9.97 -6.95 -0.61
C SER A 19 8.49 -6.92 -0.90
N TYR A 20 7.91 -5.74 -0.67
CA TYR A 20 6.50 -5.42 -0.80
C TYR A 20 6.38 -4.14 -1.63
N GLU A 21 5.43 -4.11 -2.55
CA GLU A 21 5.06 -2.91 -3.30
C GLU A 21 3.58 -2.66 -3.05
N ALA A 22 3.26 -1.50 -2.50
CA ALA A 22 1.89 -1.10 -2.22
C ALA A 22 1.41 -0.08 -3.25
N PHE A 23 0.13 -0.15 -3.57
CA PHE A 23 -0.56 0.70 -4.53
C PHE A 23 -1.80 1.28 -3.87
N ILE A 24 -1.97 2.59 -3.98
CA ILE A 24 -3.13 3.33 -3.47
C ILE A 24 -3.71 4.18 -4.60
N LEU A 25 -5.01 4.48 -4.50
CA LEU A 25 -5.64 5.52 -5.29
C LEU A 25 -5.68 6.80 -4.43
N ASN A 26 -5.08 7.88 -4.91
CA ASN A 26 -5.06 9.14 -4.18
C ASN A 26 -6.32 9.99 -4.49
N ALA A 27 -6.40 11.18 -3.88
CA ALA A 27 -7.55 12.07 -4.04
C ALA A 27 -7.73 12.64 -5.45
N ASP A 28 -6.66 12.64 -6.27
CA ASP A 28 -6.68 13.08 -7.66
C ASP A 28 -7.06 11.94 -8.63
N GLU A 29 -7.52 10.80 -8.10
CA GLU A 29 -7.79 9.56 -8.83
C GLU A 29 -6.56 8.97 -9.52
N ASP A 30 -5.36 9.38 -9.08
CA ASP A 30 -4.09 8.87 -9.56
C ASP A 30 -3.58 7.72 -8.69
N VAL A 31 -2.87 6.78 -9.33
CA VAL A 31 -2.27 5.64 -8.65
C VAL A 31 -0.89 6.03 -8.12
N GLU A 32 -0.74 6.04 -6.80
CA GLU A 32 0.57 6.13 -6.15
C GLU A 32 1.06 4.73 -5.75
N PHE A 33 2.36 4.48 -5.90
CA PHE A 33 2.97 3.23 -5.49
C PHE A 33 4.29 3.44 -4.76
N LYS A 34 4.61 2.52 -3.85
CA LYS A 34 5.84 2.59 -3.04
C LYS A 34 6.35 1.21 -2.63
N PHE A 35 7.67 1.08 -2.56
CA PHE A 35 8.36 -0.13 -2.09
C PHE A 35 8.63 -0.11 -0.59
N PHE A 36 8.50 -1.28 0.04
CA PHE A 36 8.72 -1.53 1.46
C PHE A 36 9.47 -2.83 1.67
N THR A 37 10.22 -2.90 2.76
CA THR A 37 10.94 -4.12 3.17
C THR A 37 10.12 -5.01 4.10
N ASN A 38 8.99 -4.52 4.61
CA ASN A 38 8.08 -5.28 5.45
C ASN A 38 6.62 -4.90 5.20
N LEU A 39 5.71 -5.83 5.51
CA LEU A 39 4.28 -5.65 5.29
C LEU A 39 3.67 -4.59 6.21
N SER A 40 4.23 -4.38 7.41
CA SER A 40 3.69 -3.44 8.39
C SER A 40 3.80 -2.00 7.91
N ASP A 41 4.95 -1.63 7.35
CA ASP A 41 5.19 -0.28 6.82
C ASP A 41 4.32 0.00 5.60
N ALA A 42 4.12 -1.01 4.73
CA ALA A 42 3.22 -0.91 3.59
C ALA A 42 1.77 -0.61 4.03
N LYS A 43 1.28 -1.34 5.05
CA LYS A 43 -0.05 -1.10 5.63
C LYS A 43 -0.16 0.27 6.29
N HIS A 44 0.84 0.65 7.09
CA HIS A 44 0.86 1.95 7.75
C HIS A 44 0.84 3.10 6.75
N TRP A 45 1.54 2.95 5.61
CA TRP A 45 1.50 3.93 4.53
C TRP A 45 0.10 4.03 3.92
N ILE A 46 -0.57 2.91 3.62
CA ILE A 46 -1.96 2.89 3.14
C ILE A 46 -2.90 3.56 4.14
N ASP A 47 -2.75 3.25 5.43
CA ASP A 47 -3.58 3.81 6.49
C ASP A 47 -3.52 5.34 6.51
N LYS A 48 -2.35 5.95 6.24
CA LYS A 48 -2.20 7.42 6.17
C LYS A 48 -3.06 8.08 5.10
N TYR A 49 -3.39 7.38 4.01
CA TYR A 49 -4.23 7.91 2.94
C TYR A 49 -5.71 7.65 3.17
N ASN A 50 -6.05 6.60 3.93
CA ASN A 50 -7.42 6.28 4.31
C ASN A 50 -7.91 6.98 5.58
N VAL A 51 -7.04 7.68 6.30
CA VAL A 51 -7.53 8.61 7.32
C VAL A 51 -8.11 9.82 6.56
N PRO A 52 -9.41 10.14 6.72
CA PRO A 52 -9.91 11.41 6.20
C PRO A 52 -9.03 12.50 6.79
N ASN A 53 -8.38 13.24 5.90
CA ASN A 53 -7.55 14.37 6.27
C ASN A 53 -8.48 15.35 7.02
N ASN A 54 -8.51 15.27 8.35
CA ASN A 54 -9.16 16.25 9.21
C ASN A 54 -8.23 17.48 9.26
N GLY A 55 -8.08 18.13 8.10
CA GLY A 55 -7.42 19.42 7.92
C GLY A 55 -8.45 20.52 7.84
#